data_AF-A0A944C666-F1
#
_entry.id   AF-A0A944C666-F1
#
_cell.length_a   1.000
_cell.length_b   1.000
_cell.length_c   1.000
_cell.angle_alpha   90.00
_cell.angle_beta   90.00
_cell.angle_gamma   90.00
#
_symmetry.space_group_name_H-M   'P 1'
#
loop_
_entity.id
_entity.type
_entity.pdbx_description
1 polymer ?
#
loop_
_entity_poly.entity_id
_entity_poly.type
_entity_poly.pdbx_seq_one_letter_code
_entity_poly.pdbx_strand_id
1 'polypeptide(L)'
;DTLTVNGDTAVITFEHSEQGFEVKGENGITGFEIAGADKEFKPAVAVINEDKTISVKSDEVKKPEYVRYLWTNYGDVTLYGSNGIPVAPFRTSMNDEK
;
A
#
# COMPACT_ATOMS: atom_id res chain seq x y z
N ASP A 1 9.73 4.99 -2.01
CA ASP A 1 8.27 5.23 -1.91
C ASP A 1 7.96 6.13 -0.73
N THR A 2 7.11 7.13 -0.95
CA THR A 2 6.71 8.08 0.10
C THR A 2 5.27 7.80 0.54
N LEU A 3 5.01 8.03 1.82
CA LEU A 3 3.68 7.92 2.42
C LEU A 3 3.20 9.31 2.80
N THR A 4 2.04 9.71 2.29
CA THR A 4 1.30 10.90 2.73
C THR A 4 -0.03 10.46 3.34
N VAL A 5 -0.47 11.12 4.40
CA VAL A 5 -1.73 10.78 5.08
C VAL A 5 -2.73 11.91 4.88
N ASN A 6 -3.87 11.58 4.26
CA ASN A 6 -4.99 12.47 4.02
C ASN A 6 -6.18 12.02 4.85
N GLY A 7 -6.31 12.54 6.08
CA GLY A 7 -7.36 12.12 7.00
C GLY A 7 -7.19 10.67 7.44
N ASP A 8 -8.13 9.81 7.03
CA ASP A 8 -8.12 8.36 7.34
C ASP A 8 -7.52 7.50 6.21
N THR A 9 -6.96 8.13 5.18
CA THR A 9 -6.44 7.46 3.99
C THR A 9 -4.94 7.66 3.88
N ALA A 10 -4.20 6.56 3.75
CA ALA A 10 -2.80 6.56 3.38
C ALA A 10 -2.66 6.64 1.86
N VAL A 11 -1.78 7.50 1.37
CA VAL A 11 -1.48 7.67 -0.06
C VAL A 11 -0.02 7.36 -0.29
N ILE A 12 0.25 6.38 -1.13
CA ILE A 12 1.59 5.87 -1.43
C ILE A 12 1.99 6.35 -2.82
N THR A 13 3.15 6.99 -2.90
CA THR A 13 3.78 7.40 -4.15
C THR A 13 5.03 6.57 -4.38
N PHE A 14 5.10 5.93 -5.54
CA PHE A 14 6.23 5.09 -5.93
C PHE A 14 7.18 5.84 -6.86
N GLU A 15 8.44 5.97 -6.47
CA GLU A 15 9.42 6.79 -7.20
C GLU A 15 9.78 6.20 -8.57
N HIS A 16 9.72 4.88 -8.72
CA HIS A 16 10.13 4.16 -9.93
C HIS A 16 8.95 3.60 -10.75
N SER A 17 7.73 4.06 -10.49
CA SER A 17 6.52 3.58 -11.18
C SER A 17 5.92 4.64 -12.11
N GLU A 18 6.77 5.33 -12.88
CA GLU A 18 6.37 6.42 -13.77
C GLU A 18 5.31 6.01 -14.81
N GLN A 19 5.26 4.73 -15.18
CA GLN A 19 4.29 4.19 -16.13
C GLN A 19 2.96 3.79 -15.47
N GLY A 20 2.88 3.79 -14.13
CA GLY A 20 1.72 3.39 -13.36
C GLY A 20 1.68 1.91 -13.01
N PHE A 21 0.48 1.44 -12.71
CA PHE A 21 0.22 0.11 -12.18
C PHE A 21 -0.87 -0.62 -12.95
N GLU A 22 -0.79 -1.93 -12.93
CA GLU A 22 -1.80 -2.85 -13.43
C GLU A 22 -2.21 -3.81 -12.31
N VAL A 23 -3.50 -4.13 -12.29
CA VAL A 23 -4.05 -5.14 -11.38
C VAL A 23 -4.33 -6.40 -12.16
N LYS A 24 -3.77 -7.51 -11.69
CA LYS A 24 -3.98 -8.84 -12.27
C LYS A 24 -4.80 -9.70 -11.31
N GLY A 25 -5.77 -10.43 -11.87
CA GLY A 25 -6.69 -11.27 -11.11
C GLY A 25 -8.04 -10.58 -10.86
N GLU A 26 -9.01 -11.36 -10.36
CA GLU A 26 -10.41 -10.92 -10.21
C GLU A 26 -10.68 -10.21 -8.87
N ASN A 27 -9.78 -10.37 -7.89
CA ASN A 27 -9.98 -9.89 -6.52
C ASN A 27 -9.49 -8.46 -6.27
N GLY A 28 -9.05 -7.76 -7.32
CA GLY A 28 -8.45 -6.44 -7.19
C GLY A 28 -7.07 -6.49 -6.50
N ILE A 29 -6.67 -5.38 -5.88
CA ILE A 29 -5.41 -5.26 -5.16
C ILE A 29 -5.53 -5.93 -3.79
N THR A 30 -4.66 -6.90 -3.49
CA THR A 30 -4.67 -7.67 -2.24
C THR A 30 -3.37 -7.53 -1.47
N GLY A 31 -3.38 -7.82 -0.17
CA GLY A 31 -2.16 -7.89 0.64
C GLY A 31 -1.69 -6.58 1.26
N PHE A 32 -2.50 -5.51 1.19
CA PHE A 32 -2.26 -4.28 1.94
C PHE A 32 -2.78 -4.37 3.37
N GLU A 33 -1.96 -3.88 4.30
CA GLU A 33 -2.34 -3.71 5.69
C GLU A 33 -1.85 -2.35 6.18
N ILE A 34 -2.64 -1.70 7.04
CA ILE A 34 -2.28 -0.41 7.65
C ILE A 34 -2.41 -0.47 9.17
N ALA A 35 -1.66 0.38 9.85
CA ALA A 35 -1.71 0.55 11.31
C ALA A 35 -1.63 2.02 11.68
N GLY A 36 -2.17 2.38 12.85
CA GLY A 36 -1.91 3.68 13.47
C GLY A 36 -0.69 3.63 14.39
N ALA A 37 -0.61 4.58 15.33
CA ALA A 37 0.47 4.65 16.31
C ALA A 37 0.61 3.41 17.21
N ASP A 38 -0.47 2.62 17.35
CA ASP A 38 -0.50 1.36 18.10
C ASP A 38 0.28 0.22 17.42
N LYS A 39 0.63 0.40 16.14
CA LYS A 39 1.28 -0.62 15.29
C LYS A 39 0.46 -1.91 15.16
N GLU A 40 -0.85 -1.86 15.42
CA GLU A 40 -1.76 -2.96 15.15
C GLU A 40 -2.19 -2.94 13.67
N PHE A 41 -1.57 -3.81 12.87
CA PHE A 41 -1.88 -3.90 11.44
C PHE A 41 -3.22 -4.55 11.19
N LYS A 42 -4.06 -3.89 10.40
CA LYS A 42 -5.37 -4.34 9.95
C LYS A 42 -5.40 -4.45 8.42
N PRO A 43 -6.16 -5.40 7.85
CA PRO A 43 -6.39 -5.45 6.41
C PRO A 43 -6.91 -4.13 5.88
N ALA A 44 -6.45 -3.75 4.69
CA ALA A 44 -6.82 -2.50 4.04
C ALA A 44 -7.18 -2.71 2.58
N VAL A 45 -8.12 -1.90 2.10
CA VAL A 45 -8.48 -1.81 0.69
C VAL A 45 -7.55 -0.80 0.02
N ALA A 46 -7.05 -1.17 -1.16
CA ALA A 46 -6.17 -0.33 -1.97
C ALA A 46 -6.79 -0.02 -3.34
N VAL A 47 -6.59 1.21 -3.81
CA VAL A 47 -7.07 1.68 -5.12
C VAL A 47 -5.95 2.46 -5.81
N ILE A 48 -5.76 2.23 -7.11
CA ILE A 48 -4.87 3.04 -7.95
C ILE A 48 -5.62 4.31 -8.37
N ASN A 49 -5.04 5.46 -8.10
CA ASN A 49 -5.58 6.76 -8.47
C ASN A 49 -5.15 7.16 -9.88
N GLU A 50 -5.82 8.16 -10.47
CA GLU A 50 -5.50 8.69 -11.81
C GLU A 50 -4.08 9.25 -11.91
N ASP A 51 -3.54 9.77 -10.81
CA ASP A 51 -2.18 10.31 -10.69
C ASP A 51 -1.10 9.24 -10.43
N LYS A 52 -1.46 7.96 -10.56
CA LYS A 52 -0.59 6.78 -10.35
C LYS A 52 -0.14 6.60 -8.90
N THR A 53 -0.78 7.27 -7.93
CA THR A 53 -0.62 6.94 -6.52
C THR A 53 -1.53 5.79 -6.12
N ILE A 54 -1.26 5.17 -4.97
CA ILE A 54 -2.14 4.15 -4.39
C ILE A 54 -2.72 4.67 -3.08
N SER A 55 -4.04 4.80 -3.03
CA SER A 55 -4.77 5.08 -1.80
C SER A 55 -5.07 3.78 -1.06
N VAL A 56 -4.78 3.74 0.23
CA VAL A 56 -4.95 2.60 1.12
C VAL A 56 -5.75 3.01 2.35
N LYS A 57 -6.81 2.27 2.66
CA LYS A 57 -7.74 2.59 3.75
C LYS A 57 -8.27 1.34 4.45
N SER A 58 -8.50 1.45 5.76
CA SER A 58 -9.17 0.45 6.58
C SER A 58 -10.20 1.13 7.46
N ASP A 59 -11.39 0.55 7.57
CA ASP A 59 -12.44 1.09 8.44
C ASP A 59 -12.06 1.03 9.92
N GLU A 60 -11.16 0.13 10.28
CA GLU A 60 -10.64 -0.06 11.64
C GLU A 60 -9.54 0.94 12.02
N VAL A 61 -8.88 1.58 11.04
CA VAL A 61 -7.73 2.46 11.27
C VAL A 61 -8.04 3.88 10.80
N LYS A 62 -8.41 4.76 11.74
CA LYS A 62 -8.82 6.14 11.44
C LYS A 62 -7.67 7.13 11.21
N LYS A 63 -6.47 6.78 11.65
CA LYS A 63 -5.26 7.59 11.53
C LYS A 63 -4.10 6.68 11.13
N PRO A 64 -3.97 6.32 9.85
CA PRO A 64 -2.91 5.44 9.41
C PRO A 64 -1.55 6.15 9.52
N GLU A 65 -0.57 5.49 10.12
CA GLU A 65 0.83 5.93 10.21
C GLU A 65 1.78 4.96 9.51
N TYR A 66 1.38 3.69 9.39
CA TYR A 66 2.16 2.64 8.78
C TYR A 66 1.35 1.92 7.70
N VAL A 67 2.01 1.59 6.60
CA VAL A 67 1.49 0.74 5.53
C VAL A 67 2.49 -0.36 5.24
N ARG A 68 2.00 -1.57 5.00
CA ARG A 68 2.80 -2.67 4.46
C ARG A 68 2.05 -3.41 3.36
N TYR A 69 2.80 -4.00 2.45
CA TYR A 69 2.30 -4.75 1.32
C TYR A 69 2.96 -6.12 1.27
N LEU A 70 2.14 -7.18 1.11
CA LEU A 70 2.54 -8.58 1.08
C LEU A 70 3.47 -8.99 2.23
N TRP A 71 3.19 -8.50 3.44
CA TRP A 71 3.93 -8.85 4.65
C TRP A 71 3.47 -10.19 5.24
N THR A 72 3.54 -11.24 4.43
CA THR A 72 3.10 -12.61 4.73
C THR A 72 4.07 -13.63 4.13
N ASN A 73 4.08 -14.85 4.66
CA ASN A 73 4.89 -15.95 4.12
C ASN A 73 4.41 -16.39 2.72
N TYR A 74 3.12 -16.24 2.45
CA TYR A 74 2.50 -16.58 1.17
C TYR A 74 1.27 -15.70 0.96
N GLY A 75 1.10 -15.21 -0.27
CA GLY A 75 -0.05 -14.42 -0.69
C GLY A 75 -0.04 -14.21 -2.19
N ASP A 76 -1.23 -13.97 -2.75
CA ASP A 76 -1.39 -13.68 -4.17
C ASP A 76 -0.80 -12.30 -4.51
N VAL A 77 0.00 -12.26 -5.57
CA VAL A 77 0.52 -11.00 -6.11
C VAL A 77 -0.44 -10.50 -7.17
N THR A 78 -1.15 -9.42 -6.87
CA THR A 78 -2.11 -8.83 -7.82
C THR A 78 -1.70 -7.46 -8.34
N LEU A 79 -0.76 -6.79 -7.67
CA LEU A 79 -0.25 -5.48 -8.09
C LEU A 79 1.06 -5.60 -8.87
N TYR A 80 1.03 -5.09 -10.10
CA TYR A 80 2.18 -5.06 -11.00
C TYR A 80 2.44 -3.63 -11.46
N GLY A 81 3.69 -3.28 -11.72
CA GLY A 81 3.99 -2.11 -12.53
C GLY A 81 3.55 -2.35 -13.97
N SER A 82 3.28 -1.28 -14.73
CA SER A 82 2.92 -1.39 -16.16
C SER A 82 4.04 -1.99 -17.04
N ASN A 83 5.25 -2.13 -16.50
CA ASN A 83 6.33 -2.91 -17.11
C ASN A 83 6.15 -4.44 -16.96
N GLY A 84 5.07 -4.89 -16.32
CA GLY A 84 4.76 -6.30 -16.09
C GLY A 84 5.48 -6.92 -14.89
N ILE A 85 6.27 -6.14 -14.13
CA ILE A 85 7.02 -6.61 -12.97
C ILE A 85 6.15 -6.51 -11.71
N PRO A 86 6.09 -7.55 -10.86
CA PRO A 86 5.35 -7.49 -9.61
C PRO A 86 5.93 -6.43 -8.68
N VAL A 87 5.06 -5.70 -7.98
CA VAL A 87 5.51 -4.81 -6.89
C VAL A 87 6.11 -5.68 -5.78
N ALA A 88 7.32 -5.35 -5.34
CA ALA A 88 7.98 -6.08 -4.27
C ALA A 88 7.27 -5.82 -2.92
N PRO A 89 7.25 -6.80 -1.99
CA PRO A 89 6.79 -6.56 -0.63
C PRO A 89 7.55 -5.40 0.01
N PHE A 90 6.85 -4.52 0.71
CA PHE A 90 7.45 -3.35 1.35
C PHE A 90 6.73 -2.99 2.65
N ARG A 91 7.36 -2.13 3.43
CA ARG A 91 6.76 -1.42 4.56
C ARG A 91 7.22 0.03 4.56
N THR A 92 6.34 0.95 4.92
CA THR A 92 6.70 2.35 5.12
C THR A 92 7.26 2.53 6.53
N SER A 93 8.39 3.23 6.67
CA SER A 93 8.87 3.69 7.97
C SER A 93 8.54 5.18 8.14
N MET A 94 7.78 5.54 9.17
CA MET A 94 7.89 6.88 9.73
C MET A 94 9.01 6.84 10.76
N ASN A 95 10.18 7.41 10.42
CA ASN A 95 11.32 7.66 11.32
C ASN A 95 11.50 6.61 12.44
N ASP A 96 11.80 5.36 12.10
CA ASP A 96 12.40 4.41 13.07
C ASP A 96 13.88 4.78 13.34
N GLU A 97 14.21 6.08 13.38
CA GLU A 97 15.48 6.59 13.88
C GLU A 97 15.32 6.89 15.36
N LYS A 98 16.08 6.14 16.17
CA LYS A 98 16.42 6.53 17.54
C LYS A 98 17.47 7.63 17.53
#